data_AF-A0A951PLQ8-F1
#
_entry.id   AF-A0A951PLQ8-F1
#
_cell.length_a   1.000
_cell.length_b   1.000
_cell.length_c   1.000
_cell.angle_alpha   90.00
_cell.angle_beta   90.00
_cell.angle_gamma   90.00
#
_symmetry.space_group_name_H-M   'P 1'
#
loop_
_entity.id
_entity.type
_entity.pdbx_description
1 polymer ?
#
loop_
_entity_poly.entity_id
_entity_poly.type
_entity_poly.pdbx_seq_one_letter_code
_entity_poly.pdbx_strand_id
1 'polypeptide(L)'
;MKHSQWLRLKADADRIVAALRADGFQCRKHTHGLSWHFRKDTVSYTLAWLPAPVGEWSLLPSDGTPERSQLLSQIHSILEHRGCGRSVETHPGTPLEDFPAKGVQLCCAEGNRIWNQQNYPWTLVRLLPNAQHYTVARFYSRAEAENHKRFLAKWMPAAEFEIMFDDN
;
A
#
# COMPACT_ATOMS: atom_id res chain seq x y z
N MET A 1 15.04 -4.39 -8.56
CA MET A 1 14.94 -4.03 -7.14
C MET A 1 16.12 -4.63 -6.39
N LYS A 2 16.74 -3.89 -5.45
CA LYS A 2 17.85 -4.42 -4.63
C LYS A 2 17.35 -5.49 -3.65
N HIS A 3 18.16 -6.50 -3.34
CA HIS A 3 17.77 -7.58 -2.43
C HIS A 3 17.39 -7.09 -1.02
N SER A 4 18.15 -6.11 -0.48
CA SER A 4 17.84 -5.47 0.81
C SER A 4 16.49 -4.76 0.80
N GLN A 5 16.14 -4.10 -0.30
CA GLN A 5 14.83 -3.48 -0.47
C GLN A 5 13.72 -4.53 -0.52
N TRP A 6 13.94 -5.66 -1.20
CA TRP A 6 12.97 -6.76 -1.22
C TRP A 6 12.71 -7.33 0.18
N LEU A 7 13.77 -7.58 0.97
CA LEU A 7 13.64 -8.07 2.34
C LEU A 7 12.86 -7.10 3.22
N ARG A 8 13.19 -5.81 3.10
CA ARG A 8 12.52 -4.73 3.82
C ARG A 8 11.01 -4.71 3.52
N LEU A 9 10.64 -4.79 2.25
CA LEU A 9 9.23 -4.79 1.85
C LEU A 9 8.53 -6.08 2.26
N LYS A 10 9.19 -7.23 2.19
CA LYS A 10 8.64 -8.47 2.70
C LYS A 10 8.31 -8.36 4.19
N ALA A 11 9.21 -7.80 5.00
CA ALA A 11 8.97 -7.57 6.42
C ALA A 11 7.79 -6.61 6.68
N ASP A 12 7.63 -5.57 5.85
CA ASP A 12 6.46 -4.68 5.90
C ASP A 12 5.16 -5.44 5.63
N ALA A 13 5.15 -6.26 4.57
CA ALA A 13 3.99 -7.07 4.22
C ALA A 13 3.65 -8.11 5.28
N ASP A 14 4.65 -8.79 5.84
CA ASP A 14 4.44 -9.80 6.88
C ASP A 14 3.81 -9.17 8.15
N ARG A 15 4.19 -7.93 8.50
CA ARG A 15 3.56 -7.16 9.59
C ARG A 15 2.11 -6.80 9.31
N ILE A 16 1.82 -6.32 8.10
CA ILE A 16 0.46 -6.02 7.67
C ILE A 16 -0.41 -7.29 7.74
N VAL A 17 0.08 -8.40 7.17
CA VAL A 17 -0.61 -9.69 7.17
C VAL A 17 -0.88 -10.19 8.59
N ALA A 18 0.07 -10.04 9.51
CA ALA A 18 -0.11 -10.44 10.90
C ALA A 18 -1.23 -9.64 11.59
N ALA A 19 -1.22 -8.32 11.43
CA ALA A 19 -2.25 -7.45 11.99
C ALA A 19 -3.64 -7.74 11.39
N LEU A 20 -3.73 -7.86 10.07
CA LEU A 20 -5.00 -8.15 9.41
C LEU A 20 -5.57 -9.52 9.80
N ARG A 21 -4.71 -10.54 10.00
CA ARG A 21 -5.16 -11.84 10.53
C ARG A 21 -5.72 -11.74 11.95
N ALA A 22 -5.09 -10.93 12.82
CA ALA A 22 -5.61 -10.69 14.17
C ALA A 22 -7.01 -10.03 14.13
N ASP A 23 -7.25 -9.21 13.12
CA ASP A 23 -8.55 -8.57 12.86
C ASP A 23 -9.55 -9.46 12.10
N GLY A 24 -9.22 -10.72 11.87
CA GLY A 24 -10.11 -11.72 11.26
C GLY A 24 -10.06 -11.80 9.73
N PHE A 25 -9.11 -11.14 9.06
CA PHE A 25 -8.94 -11.29 7.61
C PHE A 25 -8.27 -12.62 7.26
N GLN A 26 -8.84 -13.31 6.28
CA GLN A 26 -8.16 -14.39 5.59
C GLN A 26 -7.12 -13.80 4.63
N CYS A 27 -5.84 -14.00 4.95
CA CYS A 27 -4.73 -13.47 4.16
C CYS A 27 -4.02 -14.60 3.40
N ARG A 28 -4.04 -14.55 2.07
CA ARG A 28 -3.36 -15.49 1.17
C ARG A 28 -2.25 -14.78 0.41
N LYS A 29 -1.03 -15.27 0.54
CA LYS A 29 0.11 -14.77 -0.22
C LYS A 29 0.05 -15.30 -1.66
N HIS A 30 0.40 -14.45 -2.63
CA HIS A 30 0.60 -14.91 -3.99
C HIS A 30 2.03 -15.45 -4.20
N THR A 31 2.15 -16.48 -5.05
CA THR A 31 3.43 -17.14 -5.36
C THR A 31 4.43 -16.22 -6.06
N HIS A 32 3.92 -15.25 -6.83
CA HIS A 32 4.75 -14.31 -7.59
C HIS A 32 4.62 -12.89 -7.04
N GLY A 33 5.76 -12.34 -6.61
CA GLY A 33 5.90 -10.95 -6.18
C GLY A 33 5.58 -10.70 -4.70
N LEU A 34 5.48 -9.42 -4.37
CA LEU A 34 5.07 -8.91 -3.08
C LEU A 34 3.57 -8.56 -3.15
N SER A 35 2.74 -9.60 -3.21
CA SER A 35 1.28 -9.47 -3.33
C SER A 35 0.54 -10.41 -2.39
N TRP A 36 -0.48 -9.91 -1.71
CA TRP A 36 -1.32 -10.66 -0.80
C TRP A 36 -2.79 -10.32 -1.04
N HIS A 37 -3.62 -11.36 -1.03
CA HIS A 37 -5.07 -11.23 -1.09
C HIS A 37 -5.65 -11.32 0.31
N PHE A 38 -6.53 -10.38 0.63
CA PHE A 38 -7.22 -10.26 1.91
C PHE A 38 -8.71 -10.42 1.68
N ARG A 39 -9.35 -11.22 2.53
CA ARG A 39 -10.81 -11.38 2.50
C ARG A 39 -11.37 -11.37 3.90
N LYS A 40 -12.43 -10.59 4.11
CA LYS A 40 -13.22 -10.58 5.34
C LYS A 40 -14.68 -10.37 4.95
N ASP A 41 -15.53 -11.31 5.33
CA ASP A 41 -16.95 -11.35 4.98
C ASP A 41 -17.18 -11.23 3.45
N THR A 42 -17.83 -10.15 3.01
CA THR A 42 -18.13 -9.84 1.61
C THR A 42 -17.04 -9.03 0.91
N VAL A 43 -16.03 -8.57 1.66
CA VAL A 43 -15.04 -7.64 1.18
C VAL A 43 -13.73 -8.37 0.84
N SER A 44 -13.15 -8.03 -0.30
CA SER A 44 -11.89 -8.60 -0.76
C SER A 44 -10.97 -7.55 -1.35
N TYR A 45 -9.72 -7.52 -0.90
CA TYR A 45 -8.69 -6.61 -1.39
C TYR A 45 -7.40 -7.36 -1.72
N THR A 46 -6.55 -6.73 -2.52
CA THR A 46 -5.21 -7.20 -2.84
C THR A 46 -4.22 -6.09 -2.51
N LEU A 47 -3.32 -6.35 -1.58
CA LEU A 47 -2.16 -5.50 -1.31
C LEU A 47 -1.02 -5.95 -2.21
N ALA A 48 -0.54 -5.04 -3.05
CA ALA A 48 0.57 -5.30 -3.97
C ALA A 48 1.61 -4.19 -3.88
N TRP A 49 2.88 -4.56 -3.89
CA TRP A 49 3.96 -3.62 -4.13
C TRP A 49 4.07 -3.36 -5.64
N LEU A 50 3.86 -2.11 -6.04
CA LEU A 50 4.03 -1.69 -7.42
C LEU A 50 5.49 -1.27 -7.62
N PRO A 51 6.23 -1.89 -8.57
CA PRO A 51 7.60 -1.51 -8.85
C PRO A 51 7.66 -0.09 -9.46
N ALA A 52 8.87 0.37 -9.78
CA ALA A 52 9.07 1.67 -10.41
C ALA A 52 8.16 1.87 -11.65
N PRO A 53 7.70 3.11 -11.89
CA PRO A 53 8.04 4.31 -11.12
C PRO A 53 7.18 4.54 -9.88
N VAL A 54 6.16 3.72 -9.64
CA VAL A 54 5.27 3.86 -8.48
C VAL A 54 6.06 3.64 -7.17
N GLY A 55 6.72 2.49 -7.06
CA GLY A 55 7.57 2.20 -5.90
C GLY A 55 6.84 2.28 -4.56
N GLU A 56 5.58 1.85 -4.51
CA GLU A 56 4.71 1.99 -3.33
C GLU A 56 3.80 0.76 -3.12
N TRP A 57 3.22 0.65 -1.92
CA TRP A 57 2.18 -0.32 -1.61
C TRP A 57 0.83 0.20 -2.09
N SER A 58 0.10 -0.60 -2.86
CA SER A 58 -1.25 -0.27 -3.31
C SER A 58 -2.25 -1.33 -2.86
N LEU A 59 -3.41 -0.86 -2.41
CA LEU A 59 -4.54 -1.72 -2.05
C LEU A 59 -5.60 -1.64 -3.15
N LEU A 60 -5.86 -2.79 -3.78
CA LEU A 60 -6.76 -2.95 -4.92
C LEU A 60 -7.99 -3.75 -4.52
N PRO A 61 -9.19 -3.46 -5.04
CA PRO A 61 -9.53 -2.30 -5.86
C PRO A 61 -9.40 -0.96 -5.11
N SER A 62 -9.16 0.13 -5.85
CA SER A 62 -9.22 1.49 -5.28
C SER A 62 -10.64 2.04 -5.22
N ASP A 63 -11.56 1.24 -4.70
CA ASP A 63 -12.94 1.68 -4.53
C ASP A 63 -13.02 2.83 -3.50
N GLY A 64 -14.03 3.69 -3.62
CA GLY A 64 -14.25 4.81 -2.69
C GLY A 64 -14.89 4.38 -1.37
N THR A 65 -14.76 3.10 -0.99
CA THR A 65 -15.52 2.54 0.13
C THR A 65 -14.96 2.99 1.48
N PRO A 66 -15.81 3.16 2.50
CA PRO A 66 -15.35 3.45 3.86
C PRO A 66 -14.51 2.30 4.43
N GLU A 67 -14.83 1.04 4.07
CA GLU A 67 -14.09 -0.16 4.49
C GLU A 67 -12.64 -0.11 3.98
N ARG A 68 -12.44 0.28 2.72
CA ARG A 68 -11.10 0.46 2.18
C ARG A 68 -10.36 1.58 2.91
N SER A 69 -11.02 2.71 3.13
CA SER A 69 -10.40 3.87 3.79
C SER A 69 -9.96 3.53 5.22
N GLN A 70 -10.76 2.76 5.95
CA GLN A 70 -10.40 2.22 7.26
C GLN A 70 -9.21 1.27 7.18
N LEU A 71 -9.22 0.35 6.22
CA LEU A 71 -8.13 -0.62 6.02
C LEU A 71 -6.82 0.08 5.65
N LEU A 72 -6.88 1.16 4.87
CA LEU A 72 -5.73 1.99 4.53
C LEU A 72 -5.17 2.72 5.75
N SER A 73 -6.04 3.31 6.57
CA SER A 73 -5.62 3.96 7.83
C SER A 73 -4.91 2.98 8.75
N GLN A 74 -5.42 1.75 8.84
CA GLN A 74 -4.80 0.69 9.61
C GLN A 74 -3.41 0.29 9.05
N ILE A 75 -3.32 0.06 7.74
CA ILE A 75 -2.04 -0.28 7.07
C ILE A 75 -1.02 0.85 7.29
N HIS A 76 -1.44 2.11 7.16
CA HIS A 76 -0.59 3.26 7.40
C HIS A 76 -0.05 3.27 8.82
N SER A 77 -0.93 3.08 9.82
CA SER A 77 -0.51 2.95 11.22
C SER A 77 0.56 1.86 11.38
N ILE A 78 0.36 0.66 10.83
CA ILE A 78 1.32 -0.45 10.95
C ILE A 78 2.69 -0.09 10.33
N LEU A 79 2.68 0.63 9.20
CA LEU A 79 3.90 1.03 8.50
C LEU A 79 4.64 2.15 9.23
N GLU A 80 3.93 3.15 9.77
CA GLU A 80 4.50 4.29 10.51
C GLU A 80 5.11 3.88 11.86
N HIS A 81 4.58 2.85 12.52
CA HIS A 81 5.13 2.33 13.78
C HIS A 81 6.49 1.63 13.62
N ARG A 82 7.12 1.71 12.44
CA ARG A 82 8.51 1.30 12.19
C ARG A 82 9.53 1.93 13.15
N GLY A 83 9.20 3.06 13.77
CA GLY A 83 10.09 3.80 14.67
C GLY A 83 10.11 3.32 16.13
N CYS A 84 9.13 2.52 16.59
CA CYS A 84 9.05 2.14 18.00
C CYS A 84 9.64 0.76 18.28
N GLY A 85 10.85 0.52 17.76
CA GLY A 85 11.75 -0.49 18.30
C GLY A 85 12.56 0.13 19.43
N ARG A 86 11.99 0.26 20.63
CA ARG A 86 12.83 0.27 21.84
C ARG A 86 12.73 -1.09 22.51
N SER A 87 13.85 -1.80 22.36
CA SER A 87 14.34 -2.81 23.28
C SER A 87 13.97 -2.42 24.71
N VAL A 88 13.39 -3.35 25.45
CA VAL A 88 13.38 -3.30 26.91
C VAL A 88 14.82 -3.53 27.34
N GLU A 89 15.57 -2.45 27.50
CA GLU A 89 16.80 -2.48 28.28
C GLU A 89 16.53 -1.76 29.59
N THR A 90 16.15 -2.57 30.58
CA THR A 90 16.12 -2.21 31.98
C THR A 90 17.54 -1.94 32.44
N HIS A 91 17.99 -0.69 32.44
CA HIS A 91 19.01 -0.21 33.37
C HIS A 91 18.82 1.28 33.64
N PRO A 92 18.66 1.67 34.91
CA PRO A 92 19.22 2.93 35.36
C PRO A 92 20.14 2.69 36.56
N GLY A 93 21.44 2.83 36.29
CA GLY A 93 22.42 3.24 37.27
C GLY A 93 23.20 4.40 36.65
N THR A 94 23.16 5.56 37.31
CA THR A 94 24.07 6.72 37.19
C THR A 94 23.87 7.74 36.03
N PRO A 95 24.14 9.05 36.29
CA PRO A 95 23.20 10.13 36.00
C PRO A 95 23.67 11.15 34.95
N LEU A 96 22.65 11.86 34.44
CA LEU A 96 22.61 13.13 33.70
C LEU A 96 23.91 13.96 33.66
N GLU A 97 24.36 14.22 32.43
CA GLU A 97 25.10 15.44 32.06
C GLU A 97 24.39 16.08 30.86
N ASP A 98 23.99 17.34 31.07
CA ASP A 98 23.34 18.27 30.17
C ASP A 98 24.10 18.49 28.86
N PHE A 99 23.49 18.22 27.71
CA PHE A 99 23.89 18.87 26.44
C PHE A 99 22.68 19.16 25.53
N PRO A 100 22.71 20.29 24.80
CA PRO A 100 21.52 21.01 24.39
C PRO A 100 20.86 20.44 23.13
N ALA A 101 19.53 20.51 23.13
CA ALA A 101 18.65 20.14 22.05
C ALA A 101 18.92 20.95 20.76
N LYS A 102 19.81 20.45 19.90
CA LYS A 102 19.68 20.66 18.46
C LYS A 102 18.88 19.48 17.90
N GLY A 103 17.56 19.64 17.97
CA GLY A 103 16.62 18.81 17.26
C GLY A 103 16.94 18.86 15.78
N VAL A 104 17.66 17.85 15.31
CA VAL A 104 17.79 17.54 13.90
C VAL A 104 16.42 17.05 13.45
N GLN A 105 15.56 18.02 13.11
CA GLN A 105 14.34 17.83 12.35
C GLN A 105 14.75 17.40 10.93
N LEU A 106 15.30 16.18 10.79
CA LEU A 106 15.37 15.53 9.49
C LEU A 106 14.10 14.70 9.30
N CYS A 107 13.15 15.34 8.62
CA CYS A 107 12.30 14.73 7.60
C CYS A 107 11.26 13.70 8.06
N CYS A 108 10.43 14.02 9.07
CA CYS A 108 9.07 13.46 9.14
C CYS A 108 8.14 14.23 8.20
N ALA A 109 8.42 14.19 6.89
CA ALA A 109 7.58 14.78 5.85
C ALA A 109 7.33 13.78 4.71
N GLU A 110 7.27 12.49 5.05
CA GLU A 110 7.09 11.40 4.08
C GLU A 110 5.79 10.62 4.31
N GLY A 111 4.88 11.16 5.14
CA GLY A 111 3.56 10.57 5.44
C GLY A 111 2.51 10.71 4.34
N ASN A 112 2.91 10.99 3.08
CA ASN A 112 1.97 11.09 1.96
C ASN A 112 2.44 10.36 0.69
N ARG A 113 3.42 9.45 0.81
CA ARG A 113 3.96 8.68 -0.34
C ARG A 113 3.16 7.43 -0.70
N ILE A 114 2.03 7.17 -0.06
CA ILE A 114 1.20 6.00 -0.40
C ILE A 114 0.05 6.39 -1.35
N TRP A 115 -0.27 7.69 -1.52
CA TRP A 115 -1.57 8.10 -2.11
C TRP A 115 -1.57 9.34 -3.02
N ASN A 116 -0.43 9.82 -3.53
CA ASN A 116 -0.40 10.98 -4.44
C ASN A 116 -0.83 10.67 -5.90
N GLN A 117 -1.49 9.54 -6.14
CA GLN A 117 -2.03 9.19 -7.46
C GLN A 117 -3.19 10.10 -7.89
N GLN A 118 -3.80 10.86 -6.97
CA GLN A 118 -4.98 11.70 -7.26
C GLN A 118 -4.77 12.65 -8.45
N ASN A 119 -3.54 13.13 -8.67
CA ASN A 119 -3.22 14.09 -9.73
C ASN A 119 -2.62 13.44 -10.99
N TYR A 120 -2.66 12.11 -11.10
CA TYR A 120 -2.09 11.41 -12.25
C TYR A 120 -3.10 11.33 -13.39
N PRO A 121 -2.71 11.63 -14.64
CA PRO A 121 -3.67 11.83 -15.71
C PRO A 121 -4.17 10.51 -16.33
N TRP A 122 -3.48 9.39 -16.12
CA TRP A 122 -3.92 8.10 -16.68
C TRP A 122 -4.66 7.29 -15.63
N THR A 123 -5.98 7.19 -15.76
CA THR A 123 -6.87 6.48 -14.84
C THR A 123 -7.17 5.10 -15.38
N LEU A 124 -6.84 4.06 -14.63
CA LEU A 124 -7.29 2.69 -14.90
C LEU A 124 -8.61 2.48 -14.16
N VAL A 125 -9.69 2.23 -14.90
CA VAL A 125 -11.02 1.95 -14.35
C VAL A 125 -11.39 0.49 -14.56
N ARG A 126 -12.21 -0.05 -13.66
CA ARG A 126 -12.91 -1.32 -13.87
C ARG A 126 -14.35 -1.03 -14.26
N LEU A 127 -14.81 -1.66 -15.33
CA LEU A 127 -16.19 -1.57 -15.78
C LEU A 127 -17.06 -2.54 -14.99
N LEU A 128 -18.25 -2.05 -14.63
CA LEU A 128 -19.32 -2.78 -13.96
C LEU A 128 -20.55 -2.83 -14.89
N PRO A 129 -21.49 -3.77 -14.65
CA PRO A 129 -22.77 -3.77 -15.33
C PRO A 129 -23.49 -2.41 -15.21
N ASN A 130 -24.34 -2.09 -16.17
CA ASN A 130 -25.11 -0.83 -16.24
C ASN A 130 -24.26 0.42 -16.54
N ALA A 131 -23.19 0.27 -17.32
CA ALA A 131 -22.28 1.36 -17.71
C ALA A 131 -21.67 2.11 -16.52
N GLN A 132 -21.56 1.43 -15.37
CA GLN A 132 -20.88 1.95 -14.19
C GLN A 132 -19.40 1.59 -14.24
N HIS A 133 -18.57 2.36 -13.55
CA HIS A 133 -17.15 2.07 -13.40
C HIS A 133 -16.64 2.61 -12.08
N TYR A 134 -15.50 2.09 -11.63
CA TYR A 134 -14.75 2.70 -10.53
C TYR A 134 -13.26 2.75 -10.86
N THR A 135 -12.58 3.75 -10.33
CA THR A 135 -11.14 3.94 -10.49
C THR A 135 -10.36 2.89 -9.70
N VAL A 136 -9.52 2.12 -10.39
CA VAL A 136 -8.67 1.10 -9.81
C VAL A 136 -7.33 1.68 -9.35
N ALA A 137 -6.74 2.56 -10.16
CA ALA A 137 -5.48 3.25 -9.86
C ALA A 137 -5.29 4.40 -10.87
N ARG A 138 -4.41 5.35 -10.56
CA ARG A 138 -3.98 6.38 -11.51
C ARG A 138 -2.47 6.29 -11.70
N PHE A 139 -2.00 6.65 -12.90
CA PHE A 139 -0.62 6.47 -13.34
C PHE A 139 -0.09 7.72 -14.02
N TYR A 140 1.19 8.01 -13.79
CA TYR A 140 1.84 9.15 -14.42
C TYR A 140 1.98 8.94 -15.94
N SER A 141 2.26 7.70 -16.37
CA SER A 141 2.38 7.34 -17.79
C SER A 141 1.32 6.34 -18.25
N ARG A 142 0.91 6.47 -19.52
CA ARG A 142 -0.01 5.52 -20.17
C ARG A 142 0.55 4.11 -20.21
N ALA A 143 1.85 3.97 -20.47
CA ALA A 143 2.53 2.69 -20.55
C ALA A 143 2.46 1.90 -19.23
N GLU A 144 2.56 2.58 -18.09
CA GLU A 144 2.34 1.96 -16.79
C GLU A 144 0.91 1.49 -16.60
N ALA A 145 -0.06 2.34 -16.95
CA ALA A 145 -1.48 1.98 -16.88
C ALA A 145 -1.78 0.74 -17.74
N GLU A 146 -1.20 0.65 -18.94
CA GLU A 146 -1.36 -0.49 -19.85
C GLU A 146 -0.73 -1.78 -19.31
N ASN A 147 0.49 -1.69 -18.75
CA ASN A 147 1.12 -2.83 -18.08
C ASN A 147 0.30 -3.30 -16.89
N HIS A 148 -0.27 -2.37 -16.12
CA HIS A 148 -1.11 -2.68 -14.98
C HIS A 148 -2.45 -3.31 -15.41
N LYS A 149 -3.07 -2.79 -16.47
CA LYS A 149 -4.27 -3.38 -17.08
C LYS A 149 -4.02 -4.83 -17.50
N ARG A 150 -2.90 -5.12 -18.17
CA ARG A 150 -2.53 -6.49 -18.56
C ARG A 150 -2.35 -7.41 -17.36
N PHE A 151 -1.75 -6.91 -16.29
CA PHE A 151 -1.63 -7.65 -15.04
C PHE A 151 -3.01 -7.97 -14.46
N LEU A 152 -3.90 -6.98 -14.32
CA LEU A 152 -5.24 -7.19 -13.78
C LEU A 152 -6.10 -8.12 -14.64
N ALA A 153 -6.03 -8.01 -15.97
CA ALA A 153 -6.75 -8.89 -16.89
C ALA A 153 -6.33 -10.36 -16.71
N LYS A 154 -5.06 -10.63 -16.39
CA LYS A 154 -4.60 -11.99 -16.06
C LYS A 154 -5.17 -12.51 -14.74
N TRP A 155 -5.38 -11.61 -13.77
CA TRP A 155 -5.84 -11.94 -12.43
C TRP A 155 -7.36 -12.00 -12.28
N MET A 156 -8.07 -11.21 -13.07
CA MET A 156 -9.52 -11.09 -13.06
C MET A 156 -10.02 -11.12 -14.49
N PRO A 157 -9.96 -12.29 -15.18
CA PRO A 157 -10.31 -12.39 -16.59
C PRO A 157 -11.80 -12.10 -16.85
N ALA A 158 -12.65 -12.23 -15.83
CA ALA A 158 -14.06 -11.90 -15.89
C ALA A 158 -14.35 -10.40 -15.64
N ALA A 159 -13.34 -9.60 -15.29
CA ALA A 159 -13.48 -8.16 -15.09
C ALA A 159 -12.94 -7.40 -16.30
N GLU A 160 -13.71 -6.41 -16.73
CA GLU A 160 -13.30 -5.53 -17.81
C GLU A 160 -12.60 -4.28 -17.25
N PHE A 161 -11.49 -3.90 -17.89
CA PHE A 161 -10.67 -2.78 -17.47
C PHE A 161 -10.41 -1.84 -18.64
N GLU A 162 -10.46 -0.54 -18.38
CA GLU A 162 -10.25 0.50 -19.36
C GLU A 162 -9.28 1.56 -18.83
N ILE A 163 -8.48 2.14 -19.73
CA ILE A 163 -7.58 3.23 -19.39
C ILE A 163 -8.16 4.49 -19.99
N MET A 164 -8.42 5.46 -19.13
CA MET A 164 -8.95 6.75 -19.48
C MET A 164 -7.89 7.81 -19.20
N PHE A 165 -7.82 8.82 -20.05
CA PHE A 165 -7.12 10.04 -19.72
C PHE A 165 -8.11 10.94 -18.98
N ASP A 166 -7.73 11.38 -17.79
CA ASP A 166 -8.52 12.24 -16.93
C ASP A 166 -7.66 13.45 -16.59
N ASP A 167 -8.10 14.61 -17.07
CA ASP A 167 -7.38 15.88 -17.00
C ASP A 167 -7.46 16.57 -15.64
N ASN A 168 -8.24 16.00 -14.69
CA ASN A 168 -8.42 16.37 -13.28
C ASN A 168 -8.01 17.79 -12.87
#